data_AF-A0A3N2NGU3-F1
#
_entry.id   AF-A0A3N2NGU3-F1
#
_cell.length_a   1.000
_cell.length_b   1.000
_cell.length_c   1.000
_cell.angle_alpha   90.00
_cell.angle_beta   90.00
_cell.angle_gamma   90.00
#
_symmetry.space_group_name_H-M   'P 1'
#
loop_
_entity.id
_entity.type
_entity.pdbx_description
1 polymer ?
#
loop_
_entity_poly.entity_id
_entity_poly.type
_entity_poly.pdbx_seq_one_letter_code
_entity_poly.pdbx_strand_id
1 'polypeptide(L)' 'MFKSPHPHSSLPARVLRFYIEGFRSMTIGRKLWALIIIKLAFIFLIMKMFFFPDILSRDYDTDAERADAVRESLLRRSAP' A
#
# COMPACT_ATOMS: atom_id res chain seq x y z
N MET A 1 -32.42 -40.70 -6.80
CA MET A 1 -31.14 -40.61 -6.07
C MET A 1 -30.27 -39.58 -6.78
N PHE A 2 -30.37 -38.30 -6.38
CA PHE A 2 -29.69 -37.18 -7.05
C PHE A 2 -28.26 -37.08 -6.51
N LYS A 3 -27.26 -37.37 -7.35
CA LYS A 3 -25.84 -37.28 -6.98
C LYS A 3 -25.43 -35.82 -7.13
N SER A 4 -25.22 -35.13 -6.01
CA SER A 4 -24.71 -33.77 -6.01
C SER A 4 -23.35 -33.71 -6.72
N PRO A 5 -23.12 -32.76 -7.64
CA PRO A 5 -21.82 -32.62 -8.29
C PRO A 5 -20.78 -32.22 -7.23
N HIS A 6 -19.75 -33.05 -7.07
CA HIS A 6 -18.60 -32.70 -6.26
C HIS A 6 -17.85 -31.57 -6.98
N PRO A 7 -17.61 -30.42 -6.31
CA PRO A 7 -16.81 -29.37 -6.92
C PRO A 7 -15.40 -29.93 -7.12
N HIS A 8 -15.01 -30.16 -8.38
CA HIS A 8 -13.62 -30.39 -8.72
C HIS A 8 -12.86 -29.14 -8.29
N SER A 9 -12.09 -29.26 -7.21
CA SER A 9 -11.22 -28.19 -6.77
C SER A 9 -10.29 -27.85 -7.94
N SER A 10 -10.50 -26.69 -8.55
CA SER A 10 -9.69 -26.24 -9.67
C SER A 10 -8.22 -26.22 -9.25
N LEU A 11 -7.31 -26.60 -10.16
CA LEU A 11 -5.86 -26.58 -9.91
C LEU A 11 -5.37 -25.26 -9.27
N PRO A 12 -5.86 -24.07 -9.67
CA PRO A 12 -5.50 -22.80 -9.03
C PRO A 12 -5.90 -22.76 -7.55
N ALA A 13 -7.09 -23.25 -7.19
CA ALA A 13 -7.55 -23.28 -5.81
C ALA A 13 -6.72 -24.23 -4.94
N ARG A 14 -6.11 -25.27 -5.52
CA ARG A 14 -5.20 -26.18 -4.82
C ARG A 14 -3.83 -25.53 -4.58
N VAL A 15 -3.29 -24.84 -5.58
CA VAL A 15 -2.02 -24.10 -5.47
C VAL A 15 -2.15 -22.98 -4.44
N LEU A 16 -3.26 -22.22 -4.47
CA LEU A 16 -3.52 -21.13 -3.53
C LEU A 16 -3.60 -21.63 -2.09
N ARG A 17 -4.35 -22.73 -1.86
CA ARG A 17 -4.43 -23.37 -0.53
C ARG A 17 -3.07 -23.87 -0.05
N PHE A 18 -2.28 -24.51 -0.91
CA PHE A 18 -0.95 -24.97 -0.55
C PHE A 18 -0.03 -23.81 -0.14
N TYR A 19 -0.06 -22.69 -0.86
CA TYR A 19 0.74 -21.50 -0.52
C TYR A 19 0.30 -20.89 0.82
N ILE A 20 -1.02 -20.74 1.04
CA ILE A 20 -1.57 -20.22 2.30
C ILE A 20 -1.24 -21.15 3.47
N GLU A 21 -1.42 -22.45 3.30
CA GLU A 21 -1.16 -23.46 4.34
C GLU A 21 0.34 -23.57 4.64
N GLY A 22 1.18 -23.60 3.62
CA GLY A 22 2.63 -23.59 3.74
C GLY A 22 3.13 -22.35 4.47
N PHE A 23 2.68 -21.17 4.04
CA PHE A 23 3.01 -19.91 4.69
C PHE A 23 2.54 -19.85 6.15
N ARG A 24 1.33 -20.35 6.44
CA ARG A 24 0.77 -20.40 7.80
C ARG A 24 1.42 -21.46 8.69
N SER A 25 1.98 -22.54 8.14
CA SER A 25 2.73 -23.53 8.91
C SER A 25 4.16 -23.08 9.24
N MET A 26 4.69 -22.08 8.53
CA MET A 26 6.03 -21.56 8.74
C MET A 26 6.11 -20.54 9.88
N THR A 27 6.77 -20.91 10.97
CA THR A 27 7.07 -20.01 12.10
C THR A 27 8.17 -19.01 11.77
N ILE A 28 9.20 -19.43 11.04
CA ILE A 28 10.34 -18.58 10.64
C ILE A 28 9.94 -17.62 9.51
N GLY A 29 9.25 -18.14 8.49
CA GLY A 29 8.80 -17.34 7.34
C GLY A 29 7.90 -16.17 7.75
N ARG A 30 6.98 -16.39 8.70
CA ARG A 30 6.11 -15.33 9.23
C ARG A 30 6.89 -14.23 9.96
N LYS A 31 7.92 -14.59 10.73
CA LYS A 31 8.81 -13.62 11.40
C LYS A 31 9.60 -12.80 10.38
N LEU A 32 10.10 -13.45 9.34
CA LEU A 32 10.81 -12.77 8.25
C LEU A 32 9.89 -11.81 7.50
N TRP A 33 8.66 -12.23 7.19
CA TRP A 33 7.67 -11.37 6.54
C TRP A 33 7.28 -10.17 7.41
N ALA A 34 7.12 -10.37 8.72
CA ALA A 34 6.91 -9.27 9.65
C ALA A 34 8.08 -8.28 9.61
N LEU A 35 9.33 -8.77 9.60
CA LEU A 35 10.52 -7.93 9.47
C LEU A 35 10.54 -7.15 8.15
N ILE A 36 10.19 -7.78 7.03
CA ILE A 36 10.09 -7.12 5.73
C ILE A 36 9.03 -6.02 5.76
N ILE A 37 7.83 -6.29 6.28
CA ILE A 37 6.76 -5.29 6.41
C ILE A 37 7.23 -4.11 7.26
N ILE A 38 7.86 -4.38 8.39
CA ILE A 38 8.41 -3.35 9.27
C ILE A 38 9.42 -2.49 8.50
N LYS A 39 10.35 -3.12 7.79
CA LYS A 39 11.37 -2.41 7.00
C LYS A 39 10.74 -1.54 5.91
N LEU A 40 9.75 -2.07 5.19
CA LEU A 40 9.01 -1.33 4.18
C LEU A 40 8.25 -0.15 4.78
N ALA A 41 7.62 -0.32 5.94
CA ALA A 41 6.96 0.76 6.65
C ALA A 41 7.95 1.87 7.05
N PHE A 42 9.13 1.53 7.57
CA PHE A 42 10.17 2.50 7.91
C PHE A 42 10.70 3.24 6.68
N ILE A 43 11.02 2.52 5.59
CA ILE A 43 11.48 3.15 4.35
C ILE A 43 10.39 4.07 3.80
N PHE A 44 9.14 3.62 3.77
CA PHE A 44 8.02 4.43 3.31
C PHE A 44 7.78 5.65 4.20
N LEU A 45 7.86 5.51 5.52
CA LEU A 45 7.66 6.61 6.47
C LEU A 45 8.76 7.66 6.37
N ILE A 46 10.03 7.24 6.34
CA ILE A 46 11.17 8.16 6.19
C ILE A 46 11.11 8.84 4.82
N MET A 47 10.85 8.07 3.75
CA MET A 47 10.70 8.63 2.41
C MET A 47 9.51 9.62 2.35
N LYS A 48 8.37 9.26 2.94
CA LYS A 48 7.20 10.16 3.01
C LYS A 48 7.55 11.44 3.76
N MET A 49 8.18 11.35 4.93
CA MET A 49 8.51 12.52 5.75
C MET A 49 9.60 13.41 5.12
N PHE A 50 10.59 12.81 4.44
CA PHE A 50 11.69 13.55 3.82
C PHE A 50 11.35 14.09 2.43
N PHE A 51 10.63 13.33 1.60
CA PHE A 51 10.27 13.73 0.24
C PHE A 51 8.92 14.45 0.14
N PHE A 52 8.06 14.34 1.16
CA PHE A 52 6.78 15.06 1.26
C PHE A 52 6.60 15.71 2.63
N PRO A 53 7.50 16.62 3.06
CA PRO A 53 7.21 17.47 4.21
C PRO A 53 5.91 18.23 3.95
N ASP A 54 5.08 18.37 4.99
CA ASP A 54 3.80 19.09 4.92
C ASP A 54 4.03 20.61 4.87
N ILE A 55 4.65 21.06 3.77
CA ILE A 55 4.97 22.46 3.49
C ILE A 55 3.70 23.31 3.42
N LEU A 56 2.59 22.71 2.99
CA LEU A 56 1.31 23.36 2.83
C LEU A 56 0.60 23.61 4.17
N SER A 57 0.80 22.72 5.17
CA SER A 57 0.33 22.92 6.54
C SER A 57 1.14 23.93 7.34
N ARG A 58 2.40 24.15 6.98
CA ARG A 58 3.31 25.00 7.75
C ARG A 58 3.16 26.48 7.41
N ASP A 59 2.88 26.80 6.14
CA ASP A 59 2.92 28.17 5.63
C ASP A 59 1.52 28.79 5.40
N TYR A 60 0.43 28.02 5.56
CA TYR A 60 -0.94 28.49 5.30
C TYR A 60 -1.94 28.03 6.38
N ASP A 61 -2.62 28.99 7.02
CA ASP A 61 -3.60 28.77 8.09
C ASP A 61 -4.94 28.22 7.58
N THR A 62 -5.29 28.47 6.30
CA THR A 62 -6.55 28.03 5.72
C THR A 62 -6.35 27.16 4.48
N ASP A 63 -7.17 26.10 4.35
CA ASP A 63 -7.17 25.20 3.18
C ASP A 63 -7.48 25.95 1.87
N ALA A 64 -8.19 27.08 1.93
CA ALA A 64 -8.50 27.94 0.79
C ALA A 64 -7.23 28.62 0.24
N GLU A 65 -6.43 29.28 1.09
CA GLU A 65 -5.18 29.92 0.69
C GLU A 65 -4.17 28.91 0.14
N ARG A 66 -4.14 27.71 0.74
CA ARG A 66 -3.31 26.60 0.30
C ARG A 66 -3.65 26.14 -1.13
N ALA A 67 -4.94 26.03 -1.45
CA ALA A 67 -5.42 25.65 -2.77
C ALA A 67 -5.10 26.72 -3.83
N ASP A 68 -5.25 28.00 -3.48
CA ASP A 68 -4.95 29.12 -4.37
C ASP A 68 -3.46 29.25 -4.67
N ALA A 69 -2.58 29.06 -3.68
CA ALA A 69 -1.13 29.06 -3.88
C ALA A 69 -0.65 27.94 -4.83
N VAL A 70 -1.21 26.74 -4.68
CA VAL A 70 -0.92 25.62 -5.60
C VAL A 70 -1.44 25.93 -7.00
N ARG A 71 -2.66 26.46 -7.12
CA ARG A 71 -3.27 26.82 -8.40
C ARG A 71 -2.42 27.86 -9.15
N GLU A 72 -1.94 28.89 -8.46
CA GLU A 72 -1.06 29.90 -9.07
C GLU A 72 0.28 29.31 -9.52
N SER A 73 0.89 28.43 -8.71
CA SER A 73 2.16 27.77 -9.05
C SER A 73 2.05 26.87 -10.30
N LEU A 74 0.90 26.19 -10.47
CA LEU A 74 0.61 25.36 -11.64
C LEU A 74 0.40 26.23 -12.89
N LEU A 75 -0.38 27.31 -12.78
CA LEU A 75 -0.59 28.26 -13.86
C LEU A 75 0.73 28.88 -14.34
N ARG A 76 1.60 29.29 -13.40
CA ARG A 76 2.91 29.86 -13.68
C ARG A 76 3.88 28.89 -14.35
N ARG A 77 3.84 27.59 -14.00
CA ARG A 77 4.64 26.54 -14.66
C ARG A 77 4.07 26.08 -16.01
N SER A 78 2.76 26.27 -16.24
CA SER A 78 2.11 25.91 -17.50
C SER A 78 2.14 27.01 -18.56
N ALA A 79 2.49 28.25 -18.18
CA ALA A 79 2.72 29.32 -19.13
C ALA A 79 4.06 29.05 -19.86
N PRO A 80 4.07 29.09 -21.21
CA PRO A 80 5.26 28.81 -22.01
C PRO A 80 6.38 29.82 -21.83
#